data_AF-D2XUW1-F1
#
_entry.id   AF-D2XUW1-F1
#
_cell.length_a   1.000
_cell.length_b   1.000
_cell.length_c   1.000
_cell.angle_alpha   90.00
_cell.angle_beta   90.00
_cell.angle_gamma   90.00
#
_symmetry.space_group_name_H-M   'P 1'
#
loop_
_entity.id
_entity.type
_entity.pdbx_description
1 polymer ?
#
loop_
_entity_poly.entity_id
_entity_poly.type
_entity_poly.pdbx_seq_one_letter_code
_entity_poly.pdbx_strand_id
1 'polypeptide(L)'
;VDIDWEYPGATDILANGVPIGKGGNGEHYLRFLQKLKEKMGDKLVAIAAPASYWYLKAFPIKEISEVVDYIVYMSYDLYGAW
;
A
#
# COMPACT_ATOMS: atom_id res chain seq x y z
N VAL A 1 4.30 11.18 8.18
CA VAL A 1 2.97 10.61 7.89
C VAL A 1 3.18 9.21 7.40
N ASP A 2 2.40 8.27 7.89
CA ASP A 2 2.42 6.91 7.40
C ASP A 2 1.07 6.63 6.72
N ILE A 3 1.10 5.98 5.56
CA ILE A 3 -0.09 5.64 4.81
C ILE A 3 -0.24 4.13 4.80
N ASP A 4 -1.34 3.68 5.40
CA ASP A 4 -1.66 2.28 5.58
C ASP A 4 -2.89 1.92 4.74
N TRP A 5 -2.67 1.61 3.46
CA TRP A 5 -3.73 1.16 2.56
C TRP A 5 -3.67 -0.36 2.40
N GLU A 6 -4.67 -1.04 2.97
CA GLU A 6 -4.84 -2.49 2.92
C GLU A 6 -6.02 -2.91 2.01
N TYR A 7 -5.82 -3.43 0.80
CA TYR A 7 -4.61 -3.33 -0.02
C TYR A 7 -4.98 -2.76 -1.40
N PRO A 8 -4.15 -1.89 -2.00
CA PRO A 8 -4.34 -1.45 -3.36
C PRO A 8 -4.33 -2.66 -4.29
N GLY A 9 -5.45 -2.88 -4.98
CA GLY A 9 -5.60 -3.98 -5.94
C GLY A 9 -6.19 -5.28 -5.39
N ALA A 10 -6.60 -5.32 -4.12
CA ALA A 10 -7.34 -6.44 -3.55
C ALA A 10 -8.77 -6.53 -4.13
N THR A 11 -8.94 -7.37 -5.16
CA THR A 11 -10.24 -7.61 -5.79
C THR A 11 -11.06 -8.71 -5.09
N ASP A 12 -10.42 -9.46 -4.20
CA ASP A 12 -10.92 -10.61 -3.44
C ASP A 12 -11.54 -10.23 -2.09
N ILE A 13 -11.23 -9.04 -1.56
CA ILE A 13 -11.82 -8.53 -0.33
C ILE A 13 -12.99 -7.61 -0.68
N LEU A 14 -14.18 -7.88 -0.12
CA LEU A 14 -15.40 -7.14 -0.39
C LEU A 14 -15.84 -6.31 0.82
N ALA A 15 -16.17 -5.04 0.60
CA ALA A 15 -16.92 -4.22 1.54
C ALA A 15 -18.30 -3.93 0.93
N ASN A 16 -19.37 -4.31 1.63
CA ASN A 16 -20.76 -4.15 1.15
C ASN A 16 -20.98 -4.76 -0.25
N GLY A 17 -20.35 -5.90 -0.52
CA GLY A 17 -20.46 -6.60 -1.82
C GLY A 17 -19.64 -5.99 -2.96
N VAL A 18 -18.82 -4.98 -2.69
CA VAL A 18 -17.95 -4.33 -3.68
C VAL A 18 -16.48 -4.56 -3.34
N PRO A 19 -15.62 -4.92 -4.30
CA PRO A 19 -14.20 -5.05 -4.05
C PRO A 19 -13.57 -3.76 -3.51
N ILE A 20 -12.78 -3.88 -2.44
CA ILE A 20 -12.09 -2.74 -1.82
C ILE A 20 -10.94 -2.21 -2.69
N GLY A 21 -10.41 -3.05 -3.58
CA GLY A 21 -9.36 -2.73 -4.53
C GLY A 21 -9.76 -3.09 -5.96
N LYS A 22 -9.06 -2.49 -6.93
CA LYS A 22 -9.24 -2.72 -8.36
C LYS A 22 -7.88 -2.74 -9.05
N GLY A 23 -7.81 -3.37 -10.22
CA GLY A 23 -6.63 -3.31 -11.08
C GLY A 23 -6.20 -1.86 -11.34
N GLY A 24 -4.89 -1.60 -11.29
CA GLY A 24 -4.33 -0.25 -11.45
C GLY A 24 -4.32 0.62 -10.18
N ASN A 25 -4.90 0.17 -9.06
CA ASN A 25 -4.82 0.92 -7.79
C ASN A 25 -3.38 1.08 -7.28
N GLY A 26 -2.48 0.13 -7.53
CA GLY A 26 -1.05 0.27 -7.18
C GLY A 26 -0.39 1.47 -7.86
N GLU A 27 -0.65 1.65 -9.16
CA GLU A 27 -0.17 2.80 -9.93
C GLU A 27 -0.77 4.13 -9.45
N HIS A 28 -2.05 4.13 -9.08
CA HIS A 28 -2.69 5.29 -8.46
C HIS A 28 -2.07 5.60 -7.09
N TYR A 29 -1.73 4.56 -6.33
CA TYR A 29 -1.11 4.71 -5.02
C TYR A 29 0.29 5.32 -5.15
N LEU A 30 1.12 4.85 -6.07
CA LEU A 30 2.41 5.48 -6.39
C LEU A 30 2.26 6.96 -6.76
N ARG A 31 1.33 7.30 -7.67
CA ARG A 31 1.07 8.69 -8.04
C ARG A 31 0.61 9.55 -6.86
N PHE A 32 -0.16 8.97 -5.94
CA PHE A 32 -0.56 9.63 -4.71
C PHE A 32 0.64 9.88 -3.80
N LEU A 33 1.50 8.87 -3.58
CA LEU A 33 2.68 8.98 -2.72
C LEU A 33 3.69 10.01 -3.25
N GLN A 34 3.88 10.10 -4.56
CA GLN A 34 4.71 11.13 -5.19
C GLN A 34 4.21 12.54 -4.82
N LYS A 35 2.92 12.80 -5.05
CA LYS A 35 2.29 14.09 -4.70
C LYS A 35 2.29 14.36 -3.19
N LEU A 36 2.13 13.32 -2.38
CA LEU A 36 2.20 13.44 -0.94
C LEU A 36 3.61 13.86 -0.51
N LYS A 37 4.66 13.17 -0.98
CA LYS A 37 6.05 13.48 -0.67
C LYS A 37 6.42 14.92 -1.05
N GLU A 38 6.03 15.36 -2.26
CA GLU A 38 6.22 16.75 -2.71
C GLU A 38 5.58 17.77 -1.74
N LYS A 39 4.38 17.50 -1.25
CA LYS A 39 3.65 18.42 -0.34
C LYS A 39 4.14 18.37 1.11
N MET A 40 4.78 17.28 1.52
CA MET A 40 5.21 17.08 2.90
C MET A 40 6.52 17.82 3.23
N GLY A 41 7.29 18.22 2.21
CA GLY A 41 8.59 18.88 2.39
C GLY A 41 9.56 17.96 3.14
N ASP A 42 10.17 18.47 4.21
CA ASP A 42 11.16 17.73 5.01
C ASP A 42 10.55 16.67 5.95
N LYS A 43 9.22 16.55 5.99
CA LYS A 43 8.56 15.55 6.83
C LYS A 43 8.72 14.16 6.22
N LEU A 44 8.91 13.17 7.10
CA LEU A 44 8.97 11.76 6.70
C LEU A 44 7.61 11.28 6.18
N VAL A 45 7.63 10.53 5.09
CA VAL A 45 6.53 9.80 4.49
C VAL A 45 6.89 8.32 4.52
N ALA A 46 6.00 7.50 5.06
CA ALA A 46 6.16 6.06 5.12
C ALA A 46 4.90 5.37 4.61
N ILE A 47 5.02 4.07 4.33
CA ILE A 47 3.86 3.19 4.13
C ILE A 47 3.99 1.93 4.97
N ALA A 48 2.85 1.39 5.37
CA ALA A 48 2.73 -0.01 5.73
C ALA A 48 2.46 -0.85 4.46
N ALA A 49 3.18 -1.95 4.30
CA ALA A 49 3.05 -2.87 3.17
C ALA A 49 2.80 -4.30 3.63
N PRO A 50 2.00 -5.10 2.90
CA PRO A 50 1.75 -6.50 3.27
C PRO A 50 3.03 -7.33 3.14
N ALA A 51 3.28 -8.23 4.09
CA ALA A 51 4.32 -9.25 3.96
C ALA A 51 3.92 -10.40 3.01
N SER A 52 2.63 -10.61 2.78
CA SER A 52 2.13 -11.62 1.84
C SER A 52 2.33 -11.18 0.39
N TYR A 53 2.99 -12.03 -0.41
CA TYR A 53 3.16 -11.80 -1.85
C TYR A 53 1.81 -11.63 -2.57
N TRP A 54 0.76 -12.30 -2.09
CA TRP A 54 -0.56 -12.27 -2.72
C TRP A 54 -1.10 -10.84 -2.86
N TYR A 55 -0.91 -10.01 -1.83
CA TYR A 55 -1.30 -8.59 -1.85
C TYR A 55 -0.17 -7.67 -2.29
N LEU A 56 1.08 -7.99 -1.94
CA LEU A 56 2.24 -7.16 -2.31
C LEU A 56 2.43 -7.04 -3.83
N LYS A 57 2.09 -8.07 -4.61
CA LYS A 57 2.25 -8.06 -6.08
C LYS A 57 1.51 -6.93 -6.79
N ALA A 58 0.52 -6.30 -6.15
CA ALA A 58 -0.21 -5.17 -6.69
C ALA A 58 0.48 -3.82 -6.44
N PHE A 59 1.49 -3.78 -5.57
CA PHE A 59 2.29 -2.58 -5.29
C PHE A 59 3.47 -2.52 -6.27
N PRO A 60 3.69 -1.40 -6.98
CA PRO A 60 4.94 -1.12 -7.67
C PRO A 60 6.01 -0.78 -6.60
N ILE A 61 6.39 -1.78 -5.80
CA ILE A 61 7.07 -1.57 -4.53
C ILE A 61 8.48 -1.00 -4.71
N LYS A 62 9.12 -1.31 -5.84
CA LYS A 62 10.42 -0.75 -6.20
C LYS A 62 10.31 0.76 -6.39
N GLU A 63 9.38 1.20 -7.22
CA GLU A 63 9.15 2.62 -7.50
C GLU A 63 8.66 3.37 -6.26
N ILE A 64 7.83 2.72 -5.42
CA ILE A 64 7.42 3.29 -4.13
C ILE A 64 8.64 3.50 -3.22
N SER A 65 9.57 2.55 -3.15
CA SER A 65 10.78 2.66 -2.31
C SER A 65 11.71 3.80 -2.70
N GLU A 66 11.60 4.30 -3.93
CA GLU A 66 12.34 5.47 -4.41
C GLU A 66 11.68 6.80 -3.99
N VAL A 67 10.42 6.77 -3.52
CA VAL A 67 9.61 7.95 -3.19
C VAL A 67 9.47 8.14 -1.68
N VAL A 68 9.21 7.08 -0.93
CA VAL A 68 8.93 7.14 0.52
C VAL A 68 10.22 6.93 1.33
N ASP A 69 10.26 7.47 2.55
CA ASP A 69 11.44 7.37 3.41
C ASP A 69 11.55 5.99 4.09
N TYR A 70 10.41 5.35 4.38
CA TYR A 70 10.34 4.03 5.00
C TYR A 70 9.21 3.19 4.42
N ILE A 71 9.45 1.88 4.34
CA ILE A 71 8.42 0.86 4.10
C ILE A 71 8.45 -0.08 5.30
N VAL A 72 7.35 -0.12 6.04
CA VAL A 72 7.17 -1.02 7.19
C VAL A 72 6.37 -2.23 6.73
N TYR A 73 6.98 -3.40 6.69
CA TYR A 73 6.26 -4.63 6.34
C TYR A 73 5.47 -5.16 7.53
N MET A 74 4.16 -5.32 7.33
CA MET A 74 3.24 -5.96 8.28
C MET A 74 3.48 -7.48 8.28
N SER A 75 4.54 -7.87 8.99
CA SER A 75 5.03 -9.26 9.12
C SER A 75 4.35 -9.99 10.27
N TYR A 76 3.06 -9.77 10.40
CA TYR A 76 2.14 -10.37 11.37
C TYR A 76 0.83 -10.75 10.64
N ASP A 77 -0.15 -11.27 11.37
CA ASP A 77 -1.43 -11.74 10.81
C ASP A 77 -1.30 -12.75 9.66
N LEU A 78 -0.24 -13.56 9.70
CA LEU A 78 -0.02 -14.64 8.72
C LEU A 78 -0.95 -15.84 8.96
N TYR A 79 -1.44 -16.02 10.19
CA TYR A 79 -2.39 -17.06 10.59
C TYR A 79 -3.32 -16.55 11.70
N GLY A 80 -4.56 -17.04 11.71
CA GLY A 80 -5.56 -16.73 12.73
C GLY A 80 -6.89 -17.42 12.44
N ALA A 81 -7.91 -17.12 13.24
CA ALA A 81 -9.18 -17.85 13.25
C ALA A 81 -10.25 -17.31 12.27
N TRP A 82 -9.86 -16.40 11.39
CA TRP A 82 -10.73 -15.81 10.36
C TRP A 82 -11.19 -16.81 9.30
#